data_AF-A0A8E6W7H2-F1
#
_entry.id   AF-A0A8E6W7H2-F1
#
_cell.length_a   1.000
_cell.length_b   1.000
_cell.length_c   1.000
_cell.angle_alpha   90.00
_cell.angle_beta   90.00
_cell.angle_gamma   90.00
#
_symmetry.space_group_name_H-M   'P 1'
#
loop_
_entity.id
_entity.type
_entity.pdbx_description
1 polymer ?
#
loop_
_entity_poly.entity_id
_entity_poly.type
_entity_poly.pdbx_seq_one_letter_code
_entity_poly.pdbx_strand_id
1 'polypeptide(L)'
;MTDLIYPKVATVDDACDWTNVIIWRMNAGARARSRSVYVPCPRPVPVPGLTARAAPKNKKSKPVETNPRCFSKTHTGTVIYSGGEKTVKLRETATVWTSGSKENYDKKTGYRVGITSRCRLLLDTIKPIENPTESQLPQKSSELPAEHLVAIMKGKTLSYQGIMSAIKKYHPDIKITLEQLQKRVFALCMSNFVGIERHDDMPVTHFTLKSVDPRFYVHSEKNMRA
;
A
#
# COMPACT_ATOMS: atom_id res chain seq x y z
N MET A 1 -29.48 -16.38 32.09
CA MET A 1 -28.99 -17.56 31.34
C MET A 1 -28.23 -17.02 30.14
N THR A 2 -26.91 -17.17 30.08
CA THR A 2 -26.12 -16.69 28.94
C THR A 2 -26.06 -17.79 27.88
N ASP A 3 -26.58 -17.51 26.68
CA ASP A 3 -26.55 -18.48 25.57
C ASP A 3 -25.11 -18.71 25.11
N LEU A 4 -24.64 -19.96 25.20
CA LEU A 4 -23.37 -20.38 24.61
C LEU A 4 -23.51 -20.38 23.08
N ILE A 5 -22.94 -19.37 22.44
CA ILE A 5 -22.83 -19.32 20.98
C ILE A 5 -21.64 -20.21 20.58
N TYR A 6 -21.92 -21.45 20.21
CA TYR A 6 -20.92 -22.30 19.58
C TYR A 6 -20.74 -21.90 18.10
N PRO A 7 -19.50 -21.78 17.60
CA PRO A 7 -19.28 -21.54 16.19
C PRO A 7 -19.87 -22.72 15.39
N LYS A 8 -20.74 -22.39 14.42
CA LYS A 8 -21.36 -23.38 13.55
C LYS A 8 -20.28 -23.97 12.65
N VAL A 9 -19.76 -25.16 13.01
CA VAL A 9 -18.76 -25.85 12.20
C VAL A 9 -19.46 -26.38 10.96
N ALA A 10 -19.21 -25.75 9.82
CA ALA A 10 -19.66 -26.27 8.54
C ALA A 10 -18.78 -27.47 8.18
N THR A 11 -19.26 -28.68 8.41
CA THR A 11 -18.61 -29.89 7.91
C THR A 11 -18.83 -29.95 6.40
N VAL A 12 -17.75 -29.83 5.63
CA VAL A 12 -17.78 -30.06 4.18
C VAL A 12 -17.76 -31.56 3.97
N ASP A 13 -18.82 -32.09 3.36
CA ASP A 13 -18.89 -33.51 2.97
C ASP A 13 -18.39 -33.66 1.53
N ASP A 14 -17.25 -34.31 1.39
CA ASP A 14 -16.58 -34.57 0.12
C ASP A 14 -17.16 -35.79 -0.62
N ALA A 15 -18.25 -36.40 -0.11
CA ALA A 15 -18.99 -37.50 -0.73
C ALA A 15 -18.14 -38.75 -1.07
N CYS A 16 -17.02 -38.93 -0.38
CA CYS A 16 -16.12 -40.07 -0.54
C CYS A 16 -16.16 -40.97 0.70
N ASP A 17 -16.03 -42.28 0.50
CA ASP A 17 -15.82 -43.26 1.54
C ASP A 17 -14.35 -43.24 1.99
N TRP A 18 -14.17 -42.82 3.25
CA TRP A 18 -12.87 -42.72 3.92
C TRP A 18 -12.57 -43.93 4.82
N THR A 19 -13.47 -44.90 4.96
CA THR A 19 -13.34 -46.03 5.89
C THR A 19 -12.00 -46.75 5.78
N ASN A 20 -11.60 -47.12 4.57
CA ASN A 20 -10.32 -47.77 4.30
C ASN A 20 -9.11 -46.91 4.68
N VAL A 21 -9.20 -45.59 4.47
CA VAL A 21 -8.14 -44.64 4.85
C VAL A 21 -8.02 -44.52 6.37
N ILE A 22 -9.17 -44.46 7.06
CA ILE A 22 -9.22 -44.38 8.52
C ILE A 22 -8.66 -45.66 9.14
N ILE A 23 -9.10 -46.83 8.68
CA ILE A 23 -8.59 -48.14 9.13
C ILE A 23 -7.08 -48.24 8.85
N TRP A 24 -6.64 -47.79 7.68
CA TRP A 24 -5.21 -47.74 7.36
C TRP A 24 -4.48 -46.86 8.39
N ARG A 25 -4.93 -45.63 8.67
CA ARG A 25 -4.28 -44.72 9.64
C ARG A 25 -4.26 -45.30 11.06
N MET A 26 -5.36 -45.91 11.51
CA MET A 26 -5.44 -46.53 12.83
C MET A 26 -4.41 -47.65 13.00
N ASN A 27 -4.17 -48.43 11.95
CA ASN A 27 -3.21 -49.53 11.96
C ASN A 27 -1.75 -49.09 11.66
N ALA A 28 -1.45 -47.79 11.58
CA ALA A 28 -0.11 -47.29 11.27
C ALA A 28 0.95 -47.71 12.30
N GLY A 29 0.61 -47.63 13.61
CA GLY A 29 1.51 -48.05 14.68
C GLY A 29 1.79 -49.56 14.66
N ALA A 30 0.78 -50.38 14.38
CA ALA A 30 0.94 -51.83 14.27
C ALA A 30 1.89 -52.20 13.11
N ARG A 31 1.72 -51.58 11.93
CA ARG A 31 2.60 -51.78 10.76
C ARG A 31 4.05 -51.34 11.03
N ALA A 32 4.24 -50.24 11.74
CA ALA A 32 5.59 -49.76 12.09
C ALA A 32 6.34 -50.75 13.00
N ARG A 33 5.62 -51.48 13.87
CA ARG A 33 6.22 -52.40 14.86
C ARG A 33 6.39 -53.82 14.34
N SER A 34 5.48 -54.31 13.51
CA SER A 34 5.49 -55.70 13.02
C SER A 34 6.47 -55.95 11.86
N ARG A 35 7.14 -54.91 11.33
CA ARG A 35 7.99 -54.99 10.11
C ARG A 35 7.27 -55.65 8.92
N SER A 36 5.93 -55.60 8.90
CA SER A 36 5.14 -56.10 7.77
C SER A 36 5.47 -55.34 6.50
N VAL A 37 5.28 -55.98 5.35
CA VAL A 37 5.47 -55.34 4.02
C VAL A 37 4.74 -54.01 3.97
N TYR A 38 5.42 -52.98 3.44
CA TYR A 38 4.85 -51.65 3.31
C TYR A 38 3.62 -51.67 2.39
N VAL A 39 2.47 -51.24 2.93
CA VAL A 39 1.22 -51.08 2.18
C VAL A 39 0.94 -49.59 2.06
N PRO A 40 0.89 -49.01 0.84
CA PRO A 40 0.60 -47.60 0.65
C PRO A 40 -0.80 -47.24 1.16
N CYS A 41 -0.99 -45.98 1.54
CA CYS A 41 -2.30 -45.49 1.98
C CYS A 41 -3.32 -45.63 0.83
N PRO A 42 -4.48 -46.27 1.05
CA PRO A 42 -5.52 -46.34 0.03
C PRO A 42 -6.06 -44.93 -0.25
N ARG A 43 -6.57 -44.72 -1.47
CA ARG A 43 -7.28 -43.48 -1.83
C ARG A 43 -8.75 -43.58 -1.37
N PRO A 44 -9.37 -42.48 -0.93
CA PRO A 44 -10.79 -42.46 -0.64
C PRO A 44 -11.60 -42.73 -1.92
N VAL A 45 -12.69 -43.48 -1.80
CA VAL A 45 -13.49 -43.95 -2.94
C VAL A 45 -14.77 -43.11 -3.03
N PRO A 46 -15.08 -42.45 -4.17
CA PRO A 46 -16.34 -41.73 -4.31
C PRO A 46 -17.55 -42.63 -4.09
N VAL A 47 -18.52 -42.21 -3.28
CA VAL A 47 -19.73 -43.01 -3.03
C VAL A 47 -20.71 -42.83 -4.20
N PRO A 48 -21.15 -43.90 -4.87
CA PRO A 48 -22.12 -43.80 -5.97
C PRO A 48 -23.40 -43.08 -5.54
N GLY A 49 -23.83 -42.09 -6.31
CA GLY A 49 -25.06 -41.33 -6.05
C GLY A 49 -24.90 -40.11 -5.14
N LEU A 50 -23.72 -39.88 -4.55
CA LEU A 50 -23.40 -38.66 -3.80
C LEU A 50 -22.46 -37.77 -4.60
N THR A 51 -22.82 -36.50 -4.79
CA THR A 51 -21.95 -35.49 -5.42
C THR A 51 -21.37 -34.59 -4.35
N ALA A 52 -20.04 -34.45 -4.30
CA ALA A 52 -19.37 -33.53 -3.38
C ALA A 52 -19.92 -32.11 -3.55
N ARG A 53 -20.33 -31.46 -2.47
CA ARG A 53 -20.66 -30.03 -2.52
C ARG A 53 -19.38 -29.28 -2.85
N ALA A 54 -19.29 -28.70 -4.05
CA ALA A 54 -18.14 -27.91 -4.46
C ALA A 54 -17.86 -26.84 -3.38
N ALA A 55 -16.72 -26.95 -2.69
CA ALA A 55 -16.31 -25.92 -1.75
C ALA A 55 -16.34 -24.57 -2.49
N PRO A 56 -16.90 -23.50 -1.88
CA PRO A 56 -16.85 -22.20 -2.50
C PRO A 56 -15.39 -21.88 -2.80
N LYS A 57 -15.05 -21.76 -4.08
CA LYS A 57 -13.69 -21.40 -4.50
C LYS A 57 -13.40 -20.06 -3.85
N ASN A 58 -12.63 -20.05 -2.77
CA ASN A 58 -12.13 -18.84 -2.17
C ASN A 58 -11.24 -18.21 -3.24
N LYS A 59 -11.78 -17.24 -3.99
CA LYS A 59 -11.04 -16.49 -4.98
C LYS A 59 -9.88 -15.88 -4.21
N LYS A 60 -8.67 -16.42 -4.34
CA LYS A 60 -7.47 -15.78 -3.82
C LYS A 60 -7.46 -14.40 -4.46
N SER A 61 -7.82 -13.38 -3.68
CA SER A 61 -7.59 -12.00 -4.07
C SER A 61 -6.12 -11.92 -4.43
N LYS A 62 -5.81 -11.40 -5.63
CA LYS A 62 -4.42 -11.06 -5.99
C LYS A 62 -3.80 -10.34 -4.79
N PRO A 63 -2.53 -10.59 -4.44
CA PRO A 63 -1.90 -9.85 -3.37
C PRO A 63 -2.02 -8.38 -3.74
N VAL A 64 -2.80 -7.65 -2.94
CA VAL A 64 -2.76 -6.19 -2.94
C VAL A 64 -1.29 -5.86 -2.83
N GLU A 65 -0.75 -5.08 -3.78
CA GLU A 65 0.56 -4.47 -3.68
C GLU A 65 0.59 -3.72 -2.36
N THR A 66 1.05 -4.43 -1.33
CA THR A 66 1.38 -3.81 -0.08
C THR A 66 2.72 -3.18 -0.39
N ASN A 67 2.65 -1.97 -0.94
CA ASN A 67 3.74 -1.02 -0.90
C ASN A 67 4.34 -1.20 0.50
N PRO A 68 5.59 -1.67 0.64
CA PRO A 68 6.12 -2.00 1.95
C PRO A 68 5.90 -0.75 2.77
N ARG A 69 5.10 -0.84 3.85
CA ARG A 69 4.77 0.30 4.69
C ARG A 69 6.10 0.80 5.26
N CYS A 70 6.76 1.66 4.52
CA CYS A 70 7.97 2.33 4.90
C CYS A 70 7.49 3.38 5.89
N PHE A 71 7.32 2.95 7.13
CA PHE A 71 6.95 3.85 8.19
C PHE A 71 8.03 4.95 8.24
N SER A 72 7.59 6.20 8.11
CA SER A 72 8.48 7.35 8.10
C SER A 72 9.29 7.39 9.40
N LYS A 73 10.56 7.77 9.25
CA LYS A 73 11.43 8.02 10.40
C LYS A 73 11.14 9.42 10.91
N THR A 74 10.98 9.55 12.22
CA THR A 74 10.52 10.77 12.90
C THR A 74 11.65 11.50 13.61
N HIS A 75 12.69 10.76 14.01
CA HIS A 75 13.75 11.26 14.90
C HIS A 75 15.11 10.77 14.41
N THR A 76 16.19 11.46 14.76
CA THR A 76 17.57 11.00 14.65
C THR A 76 18.14 10.80 16.04
N GLY A 77 19.03 9.81 16.21
CA GLY A 77 19.73 9.60 17.47
C GLY A 77 21.01 8.79 17.27
N THR A 78 21.89 8.82 18.26
CA THR A 78 23.16 8.10 18.23
C THR A 78 23.04 6.77 18.96
N VAL A 79 23.41 5.69 18.28
CA VAL A 79 23.47 4.33 18.82
C VAL A 79 24.93 3.91 18.98
N ILE A 80 25.28 3.44 20.17
CA ILE A 80 26.56 2.80 20.46
C ILE A 80 26.46 1.36 19.95
N TYR A 81 27.24 1.00 18.94
CA TYR A 81 27.42 -0.39 18.50
C TYR A 81 28.75 -0.93 19.01
N SER A 82 29.00 -2.23 18.85
CA SER A 82 30.31 -2.84 19.19
C SER A 82 31.47 -2.24 18.40
N GLY A 83 31.21 -1.71 17.20
CA GLY A 83 32.20 -1.07 16.34
C GLY A 83 32.27 0.46 16.49
N GLY A 84 31.62 1.03 17.52
CA GLY A 84 31.58 2.46 17.75
C GLY A 84 30.20 3.08 17.58
N GLU A 85 30.13 4.40 17.75
CA GLU A 85 28.91 5.18 17.71
C GLU A 85 28.47 5.48 16.27
N LYS A 86 27.16 5.38 16.00
CA LYS A 86 26.57 5.70 14.70
C LYS A 86 25.29 6.51 14.87
N THR A 87 25.11 7.49 14.00
CA THR A 87 23.86 8.26 13.91
C THR A 87 22.85 7.51 13.04
N VAL A 88 21.64 7.34 13.56
CA VAL A 88 20.60 6.52 12.93
C VAL A 88 19.27 7.25 12.93
N LYS A 89 18.47 7.02 11.87
CA LYS A 89 17.09 7.52 11.78
C LYS A 89 16.13 6.55 12.47
N LEU A 90 15.39 7.06 13.44
CA LEU A 90 14.50 6.33 14.32
C LEU A 90 13.04 6.68 14.02
N ARG A 91 12.19 5.68 14.17
CA ARG A 91 10.74 5.86 14.24
C ARG A 91 10.32 5.81 15.68
N GLU A 92 9.56 6.81 16.12
CA GLU A 92 8.90 6.80 17.41
C GLU A 92 7.71 5.84 17.42
N THR A 93 7.65 4.96 18.41
CA THR A 93 6.48 4.14 18.74
C THR A 93 6.12 4.40 20.21
N ALA A 94 4.93 3.97 20.65
CA ALA A 94 4.45 4.19 22.02
C ALA A 94 5.47 3.82 23.11
N THR A 95 6.19 2.72 22.93
CA THR A 95 7.11 2.18 23.94
C THR A 95 8.57 2.04 23.47
N VAL A 96 8.83 2.15 22.17
CA VAL A 96 10.15 1.85 21.59
C VAL A 96 10.55 2.81 20.49
N TRP A 97 11.85 2.99 20.34
CA TRP A 97 12.50 3.62 19.21
C TRP A 97 12.93 2.56 18.20
N THR A 98 12.41 2.62 16.97
CA THR A 98 12.70 1.62 15.92
C THR A 98 13.63 2.18 14.86
N SER A 99 14.87 1.69 14.84
CA SER A 99 15.87 1.95 13.78
C SER A 99 15.56 1.16 12.51
N GLY A 100 15.15 -0.09 12.65
CA GLY A 100 14.87 -0.99 11.53
C GLY A 100 14.01 -2.18 11.96
N SER A 101 13.70 -3.09 11.04
CA SER A 101 12.78 -4.20 11.33
C SER A 101 13.21 -5.09 12.51
N LYS A 102 14.52 -5.20 12.78
CA LYS A 102 15.10 -6.02 13.86
C LYS A 102 15.82 -5.19 14.92
N GLU A 103 15.69 -3.87 14.89
CA GLU A 103 16.41 -2.96 15.76
C GLU A 103 15.43 -2.03 16.46
N ASN A 104 15.08 -2.41 17.70
CA ASN A 104 14.16 -1.68 18.56
C ASN A 104 14.85 -1.40 19.89
N TYR A 105 14.71 -0.18 20.40
CA TYR A 105 15.29 0.28 21.65
C TYR A 105 14.19 0.76 22.60
N ASP A 106 14.32 0.47 23.88
CA ASP A 106 13.37 0.92 24.89
C ASP A 106 13.47 2.45 25.09
N LYS A 107 12.31 3.12 25.16
CA LYS A 107 12.22 4.58 25.28
C LYS A 107 12.74 5.10 26.62
N LYS A 108 12.71 4.27 27.68
CA LYS A 108 13.16 4.66 29.02
C LYS A 108 14.64 4.40 29.25
N THR A 109 15.14 3.26 28.78
CA THR A 109 16.51 2.81 29.11
C THR A 109 17.51 2.95 27.95
N GLY A 110 17.01 2.97 26.71
CA GLY A 110 17.83 2.96 25.49
C GLY A 110 18.42 1.59 25.16
N TYR A 111 18.15 0.55 25.95
CA TYR A 111 18.63 -0.80 25.64
C TYR A 111 17.84 -1.43 24.50
N ARG A 112 18.49 -2.33 23.76
CA ARG A 112 17.86 -3.09 22.70
C ARG A 112 16.82 -4.07 23.27
N VAL A 113 15.63 -4.05 22.68
CA VAL A 113 14.51 -4.94 23.05
C VAL A 113 14.58 -6.23 22.25
N GLY A 114 14.37 -7.37 22.92
CA GLY A 114 14.26 -8.70 22.31
C GLY A 114 15.58 -9.45 22.15
N ILE A 115 16.72 -8.78 22.24
CA ILE A 115 18.05 -9.42 22.24
C ILE A 115 18.96 -8.66 23.21
N THR A 116 19.58 -9.37 24.14
CA THR A 116 20.63 -8.83 25.00
C THR A 116 21.86 -8.52 24.14
N SER A 117 22.17 -7.24 23.96
CA SER A 117 23.34 -6.81 23.19
C SER A 117 24.03 -5.65 23.89
N ARG A 118 25.31 -5.45 23.61
CA ARG A 118 26.06 -4.27 24.05
C ARG A 118 25.65 -2.99 23.31
N CYS A 119 24.66 -3.07 22.40
CA CYS A 119 24.20 -1.91 21.66
C CYS A 119 23.20 -1.10 22.49
N ARG A 120 23.39 0.22 22.55
CA ARG A 120 22.53 1.12 23.33
C ARG A 120 22.27 2.41 22.56
N LEU A 121 21.01 2.84 22.55
CA LEU A 121 20.59 4.14 22.06
C LEU A 121 20.82 5.20 23.14
N LEU A 122 21.49 6.31 22.80
CA LEU A 122 21.66 7.45 23.69
C LEU A 122 20.44 8.36 23.61
N LEU A 123 19.60 8.33 24.65
CA LEU A 123 18.33 9.05 24.67
C LEU A 123 18.50 10.57 24.58
N ASP A 124 19.57 11.10 25.17
CA ASP A 124 19.86 12.55 25.17
C ASP A 124 20.22 13.10 23.78
N THR A 125 20.61 12.21 22.86
CA THR A 125 20.98 12.59 21.49
C THR A 125 19.80 12.59 20.53
N ILE A 126 18.60 12.19 20.99
CA ILE A 126 17.43 12.05 20.14
C ILE A 126 16.89 13.44 19.80
N LYS A 127 16.85 13.77 18.51
CA LYS A 127 16.29 15.02 17.99
C LYS A 127 15.20 14.72 16.96
N PRO A 128 14.10 15.48 16.92
CA PRO A 128 13.12 15.34 15.86
C PRO A 128 13.80 15.61 14.51
N ILE A 129 13.49 14.77 13.52
CA ILE A 129 13.83 15.08 12.14
C ILE A 129 12.87 16.20 11.75
N GLU A 130 13.42 17.38 11.48
CA GLU A 130 12.69 18.40 10.74
C GLU A 130 12.36 17.80 9.37
N ASN A 131 11.19 17.20 9.26
CA ASN A 131 10.59 16.99 7.96
C ASN A 131 10.31 18.40 7.43
N PRO A 132 10.84 18.81 6.27
CA PRO A 132 10.52 20.11 5.68
C PRO A 132 9.05 20.22 5.22
N THR A 133 8.14 19.43 5.81
CA THR A 133 6.75 19.25 5.38
C THR A 133 5.73 19.88 6.33
N GLU A 134 6.06 20.21 7.60
CA GLU A 134 5.03 20.62 8.57
C GLU A 134 5.22 21.96 9.30
N SER A 135 6.32 22.69 9.09
CA SER A 135 6.54 24.00 9.73
C SER A 135 6.58 25.19 8.77
N GLN A 136 6.03 25.06 7.56
CA GLN A 136 5.69 26.21 6.73
C GLN A 136 4.23 26.09 6.30
N LEU A 137 3.42 27.12 6.61
CA LEU A 137 2.32 27.53 5.74
C LEU A 137 2.83 27.37 4.30
N PRO A 138 2.18 26.55 3.45
CA PRO A 138 2.78 26.17 2.18
C PRO A 138 3.12 27.45 1.43
N GLN A 139 4.36 27.56 0.97
CA GLN A 139 4.68 28.52 -0.08
C GLN A 139 3.84 28.13 -1.29
N LYS A 140 2.65 28.72 -1.34
CA LYS A 140 1.54 28.49 -2.25
C LYS A 140 1.84 29.04 -3.67
N SER A 141 3.12 29.12 -4.05
CA SER A 141 3.62 30.01 -5.10
C SER A 141 4.03 29.31 -6.40
N SER A 142 3.92 27.99 -6.52
CA SER A 142 4.32 27.28 -7.76
C SER A 142 3.32 26.26 -8.31
N GLU A 143 2.14 26.10 -7.71
CA GLU A 143 1.22 25.04 -8.12
C GLU A 143 -0.18 25.57 -8.46
N LEU A 144 -0.61 25.46 -9.73
CA LEU A 144 -2.01 25.76 -10.10
C LEU A 144 -2.95 24.71 -9.50
N PRO A 145 -3.99 25.10 -8.76
CA PRO A 145 -5.15 24.25 -8.52
C PRO A 145 -5.71 23.69 -9.84
N ALA A 146 -6.17 22.44 -9.82
CA ALA A 146 -6.84 21.83 -10.98
C ALA A 146 -8.05 22.65 -11.46
N GLU A 147 -8.73 23.33 -10.53
CA GLU A 147 -9.84 24.23 -10.82
C GLU A 147 -9.46 25.34 -11.78
N HIS A 148 -8.32 26.00 -11.54
CA HIS A 148 -7.86 27.11 -12.38
C HIS A 148 -7.50 26.62 -13.78
N LEU A 149 -6.83 25.47 -13.89
CA LEU A 149 -6.47 24.91 -15.18
C LEU A 149 -7.71 24.45 -15.98
N VAL A 150 -8.66 23.80 -15.31
CA VAL A 150 -9.95 23.43 -15.92
C VAL A 150 -10.73 24.66 -16.36
N ALA A 151 -10.79 25.72 -15.55
CA ALA A 151 -11.50 26.95 -15.89
C ALA A 151 -10.92 27.63 -17.14
N ILE A 152 -9.60 27.58 -17.32
CA ILE A 152 -8.92 28.11 -18.52
C ILE A 152 -9.25 27.28 -19.76
N MET A 153 -9.26 25.95 -19.64
CA MET A 153 -9.44 25.03 -20.75
C MET A 153 -10.90 24.76 -21.13
N LYS A 154 -11.83 24.92 -20.19
CA LYS A 154 -13.25 24.63 -20.41
C LYS A 154 -13.81 25.54 -21.51
N GLY A 155 -14.34 24.92 -22.56
CA GLY A 155 -14.96 25.60 -23.69
C GLY A 155 -13.97 26.25 -24.67
N LYS A 156 -12.67 25.94 -24.59
CA LYS A 156 -11.65 26.46 -25.51
C LYS A 156 -10.77 25.34 -26.05
N THR A 157 -10.31 25.51 -27.29
CA THR A 157 -9.35 24.62 -27.95
C THR A 157 -7.98 25.28 -27.89
N LEU A 158 -7.13 24.88 -26.95
CA LEU A 158 -5.87 25.58 -26.64
C LEU A 158 -4.65 24.69 -26.84
N SER A 159 -3.55 25.27 -27.32
CA SER A 159 -2.22 24.64 -27.30
C SER A 159 -1.56 24.85 -25.95
N TYR A 160 -0.47 24.13 -25.65
CA TYR A 160 0.31 24.33 -24.42
C TYR A 160 0.73 25.80 -24.22
N GLN A 161 1.19 26.46 -25.28
CA GLN A 161 1.58 27.87 -25.25
C GLN A 161 0.39 28.79 -24.95
N GLY A 162 -0.78 28.49 -25.54
CA GLY A 162 -2.02 29.20 -25.26
C GLY A 162 -2.49 29.04 -23.80
N ILE A 163 -2.31 27.86 -23.22
CA ILE A 163 -2.62 27.61 -21.81
C ILE A 163 -1.65 28.39 -20.91
N MET A 164 -0.34 28.38 -21.20
CA MET A 164 0.65 29.15 -20.44
C MET A 164 0.38 30.66 -20.49
N SER A 165 0.04 31.21 -21.65
CA SER A 165 -0.26 32.64 -21.77
C SER A 165 -1.54 33.02 -21.02
N ALA A 166 -2.55 32.15 -21.04
CA ALA A 166 -3.77 32.34 -20.26
C ALA A 166 -3.51 32.27 -18.74
N ILE A 167 -2.69 31.33 -18.28
CA ILE A 167 -2.27 31.24 -16.87
C ILE A 167 -1.60 32.53 -16.44
N LYS A 168 -0.62 33.02 -17.22
CA LYS A 168 0.08 34.27 -16.93
C LYS A 168 -0.87 35.47 -16.86
N LYS A 169 -1.95 35.45 -17.63
CA LYS A 169 -2.96 36.52 -17.67
C LYS A 169 -3.93 36.49 -16.48
N TYR A 170 -4.46 35.31 -16.14
CA TYR A 170 -5.50 35.18 -15.10
C TYR A 170 -4.92 34.91 -13.70
N HIS A 171 -3.73 34.34 -13.62
CA HIS A 171 -3.06 33.94 -12.38
C HIS A 171 -1.56 34.32 -12.41
N PRO A 172 -1.22 35.62 -12.30
CA PRO A 172 0.17 36.08 -12.39
C PRO A 172 1.04 35.61 -11.20
N ASP A 173 0.41 35.28 -10.07
CA ASP A 173 1.09 34.83 -8.85
C ASP A 173 1.71 33.43 -9.00
N ILE A 174 1.23 32.65 -9.97
CA ILE A 174 1.60 31.25 -10.12
C ILE A 174 2.59 31.12 -11.27
N LYS A 175 3.86 30.90 -10.92
CA LYS A 175 4.94 30.67 -11.89
C LYS A 175 5.04 29.18 -12.22
N ILE A 176 4.63 28.80 -13.43
CA ILE A 176 4.69 27.41 -13.91
C ILE A 176 5.63 27.27 -15.10
N THR A 177 6.38 26.16 -15.11
CA THR A 177 7.20 25.76 -16.25
C THR A 177 6.41 24.93 -17.26
N LEU A 178 6.85 24.91 -18.52
CA LEU A 178 6.19 24.14 -19.58
C LEU A 178 6.09 22.64 -19.25
N GLU A 179 7.14 22.06 -18.67
CA GLU A 179 7.14 20.64 -18.29
C GLU A 179 6.10 20.32 -17.21
N GLN A 180 5.94 21.20 -16.22
CA GLN A 180 4.93 21.06 -15.18
C GLN A 180 3.51 21.12 -15.79
N LEU A 181 3.29 22.02 -16.74
CA LEU A 181 2.02 22.09 -17.46
C LEU A 181 1.78 20.81 -18.27
N GLN A 182 2.78 20.33 -19.01
CA GLN A 182 2.68 19.10 -19.81
C GLN A 182 2.31 17.89 -18.95
N LYS A 183 2.97 17.70 -17.81
CA LYS A 183 2.64 16.61 -16.86
C LYS A 183 1.20 16.67 -16.38
N ARG A 184 0.68 17.88 -16.13
CA ARG A 184 -0.69 18.08 -15.66
C ARG A 184 -1.74 17.85 -16.73
N VAL A 185 -1.52 18.35 -17.94
CA VAL A 185 -2.41 18.08 -19.09
C VAL A 185 -2.36 16.59 -19.45
N PHE A 186 -1.20 15.95 -19.34
CA PHE A 186 -1.10 14.50 -19.49
C PHE A 186 -1.90 13.75 -18.43
N ALA A 187 -1.82 14.16 -17.16
CA ALA A 187 -2.62 13.58 -16.09
C ALA A 187 -4.13 13.74 -16.32
N LEU A 188 -4.56 14.89 -16.87
CA LEU A 188 -5.96 15.08 -17.31
C LEU A 188 -6.35 14.07 -18.40
N CYS A 189 -5.49 13.91 -19.40
CA CYS A 189 -5.68 12.97 -20.51
C CYS A 189 -5.81 11.51 -20.05
N MET A 190 -5.05 11.13 -19.02
CA MET A 190 -5.09 9.80 -18.44
C MET A 190 -6.25 9.58 -17.45
N SER A 191 -6.95 10.64 -17.05
CA SER A 191 -7.98 10.54 -16.02
C SER A 191 -9.34 10.17 -16.61
N ASN A 192 -10.00 9.18 -16.00
CA ASN A 192 -11.35 8.76 -16.40
C ASN A 192 -12.46 9.77 -16.05
N PHE A 193 -12.13 10.78 -15.24
CA PHE A 193 -13.09 11.79 -14.75
C PHE A 193 -13.16 13.03 -15.65
N VAL A 194 -12.33 13.08 -16.69
CA VAL A 194 -12.20 14.24 -17.58
C VAL A 194 -12.31 13.79 -19.02
N GLY A 195 -13.28 14.33 -19.75
CA GLY A 195 -13.38 14.17 -21.19
C GLY A 195 -12.52 15.22 -21.88
N ILE A 196 -11.26 14.88 -22.17
CA ILE A 196 -10.35 15.73 -22.95
C ILE A 196 -10.06 15.08 -24.29
N GLU A 197 -10.18 15.88 -25.35
CA GLU A 197 -9.79 15.46 -26.70
C GLU A 197 -8.49 16.14 -27.10
N ARG A 198 -7.63 15.34 -27.70
CA ARG A 198 -6.37 15.79 -28.28
C ARG A 198 -6.53 15.86 -29.79
N HIS A 199 -6.24 17.02 -30.35
CA HIS A 199 -6.26 17.25 -31.78
C HIS A 199 -4.83 17.28 -32.30
N ASP A 200 -4.45 16.21 -33.01
CA ASP A 200 -3.17 16.09 -33.71
C ASP A 200 -3.29 16.49 -35.20
N ASP A 201 -4.49 16.80 -35.70
CA ASP A 201 -4.75 17.24 -37.08
C ASP A 201 -4.23 18.67 -37.38
N MET A 202 -3.87 19.41 -36.32
CA MET A 202 -3.33 20.76 -36.39
C MET A 202 -1.80 20.74 -36.30
N PRO A 203 -1.10 21.74 -36.86
CA PRO A 203 0.37 21.77 -36.88
C PRO A 203 1.01 21.81 -35.49
N VAL A 204 0.23 22.18 -34.46
CA VAL A 204 0.60 22.13 -33.05
C VAL A 204 -0.50 21.37 -32.33
N THR A 205 -0.14 20.58 -31.33
CA THR A 205 -1.12 19.77 -30.58
C THR A 205 -2.06 20.68 -29.79
N HIS A 206 -3.36 20.57 -30.03
CA HIS A 206 -4.38 21.31 -29.28
C HIS A 206 -5.21 20.37 -28.39
N PHE A 207 -5.72 20.92 -27.30
CA PHE A 207 -6.55 20.21 -26.35
C PHE A 207 -7.91 20.89 -26.22
N THR A 208 -8.94 20.06 -26.22
CA THR A 208 -10.33 20.50 -26.04
C THR A 208 -10.92 19.77 -24.85
N LEU A 209 -11.30 20.54 -23.82
CA LEU A 209 -11.91 20.01 -22.61
C LEU A 209 -13.44 20.00 -22.78
N LYS A 210 -14.03 18.82 -22.92
CA LYS A 210 -15.49 18.62 -23.12
C LYS A 210 -16.24 18.56 -21.80
N SER A 211 -15.77 17.76 -20.85
CA SER A 211 -16.45 17.54 -19.57
C SER A 211 -15.46 17.27 -18.44
N VAL A 212 -15.84 17.65 -17.23
CA VAL A 212 -15.09 17.39 -15.99
C VAL A 212 -16.09 16.99 -14.92
N ASP A 213 -15.92 15.79 -14.35
CA ASP A 213 -16.69 15.33 -13.19
C ASP A 213 -16.17 16.05 -11.92
N PRO A 214 -17.05 16.59 -11.05
CA PRO A 214 -16.66 17.16 -9.77
C PRO A 214 -15.75 16.28 -8.91
N ARG A 215 -15.84 14.94 -9.03
CA ARG A 215 -14.95 13.99 -8.34
C ARG A 215 -13.48 14.16 -8.73
N PHE A 216 -13.19 14.71 -9.92
CA PHE A 216 -11.84 14.97 -10.37
C PHE A 216 -11.07 15.89 -9.41
N TYR A 217 -11.72 16.93 -8.89
CA TYR A 217 -11.06 17.90 -8.00
C TYR A 217 -10.55 17.24 -6.71
N VAL A 218 -11.36 16.37 -6.10
CA VAL A 218 -10.98 15.62 -4.89
C VAL A 218 -9.79 14.68 -5.14
N HIS A 219 -9.73 14.05 -6.33
CA HIS A 219 -8.61 13.18 -6.68
C HIS A 219 -7.35 13.98 -7.01
N SER A 220 -7.49 15.13 -7.65
CA SER A 220 -6.38 16.03 -7.93
C SER A 220 -5.74 16.54 -6.64
N GLU A 221 -6.52 16.95 -5.65
CA GLU A 221 -5.98 17.43 -4.36
C GLU A 221 -5.22 16.33 -3.61
N LYS A 222 -5.70 15.08 -3.66
CA LYS A 222 -5.01 13.95 -3.04
C LYS A 222 -3.69 13.64 -3.73
N ASN A 223 -3.65 13.70 -5.06
CA ASN A 223 -2.42 13.52 -5.83
C ASN A 223 -1.43 14.69 -5.67
N MET A 224 -1.89 15.88 -5.25
CA MET A 224 -1.01 17.01 -4.90
C MET A 224 -0.32 16.83 -3.53
N ARG A 225 -0.85 15.96 -2.66
CA ARG A 225 -0.31 15.72 -1.30
C ARG A 225 0.60 14.49 -1.21
N ALA A 226 0.66 13.67 -2.26
CA ALA A 226 1.42 12.42 -2.31
C ALA A 226 2.74 12.64 -3.07
#